data_AF-A0A4R2TQ29-F1
#
_entry.id   AF-A0A4R2TQ29-F1
#
_cell.length_a   1.000
_cell.length_b   1.000
_cell.length_c   1.000
_cell.angle_alpha   90.00
_cell.angle_beta   90.00
_cell.angle_gamma   90.00
#
_symmetry.space_group_name_H-M   'P 1'
#
loop_
_entity.id
_entity.type
_entity.pdbx_description
1 polymer ?
#
loop_
_entity_poly.entity_id
_entity_poly.type
_entity_poly.pdbx_seq_one_letter_code
_entity_poly.pdbx_strand_id
1 'polypeptide(L)'
;MDVNLIVFIVGCVIVVGTLLFNIYSNNNRSQAQLQSVYETNMNQFTNNVSSNNKNSNDIEQLKREVISIQKELSTVLEILNTNLMNTVIEPVEDLKPDTKNSKIGSFSNILNYSKFLSNNKDIIDRYKNNKSIEEIAKELNKSIREVEMVIKLIK
;
A
#
# COMPACT_ATOMS: atom_id res chain seq x y z
N MET A 1 19.57 -47.68 80.56
CA MET A 1 18.66 -47.00 79.61
C MET A 1 18.26 -48.06 78.61
N ASP A 2 16.97 -48.32 78.46
CA ASP A 2 16.51 -49.43 77.61
C ASP A 2 16.87 -49.17 76.16
N VAL A 3 17.48 -50.17 75.51
CA VAL A 3 17.89 -50.09 74.10
C VAL A 3 16.72 -49.69 73.21
N ASN A 4 15.51 -50.13 73.57
CA ASN A 4 14.27 -49.77 72.90
C ASN A 4 13.96 -48.26 72.95
N LEU A 5 14.26 -47.60 74.07
CA LEU A 5 14.05 -46.16 74.23
C LEU A 5 15.01 -45.36 73.32
N ILE A 6 16.26 -45.81 73.20
CA ILE A 6 17.27 -45.17 72.35
C ILE A 6 16.88 -45.28 70.88
N VAL A 7 16.45 -46.47 70.44
CA VAL A 7 15.99 -46.70 69.05
C VAL A 7 14.77 -45.83 68.74
N PHE A 8 13.84 -45.68 69.67
CA PHE A 8 12.67 -44.81 69.52
C PHE A 8 13.06 -43.34 69.34
N ILE A 9 13.97 -42.83 70.19
CA ILE A 9 14.46 -41.44 70.11
C ILE A 9 15.15 -41.17 68.78
N VAL A 10 16.01 -42.09 68.31
CA VAL A 10 16.69 -41.96 67.01
C VAL A 10 15.69 -41.91 65.85
N GLY A 11 14.63 -42.75 65.90
CA GLY A 11 13.56 -42.73 64.92
C GLY A 11 12.83 -41.38 64.86
N CYS A 12 12.50 -40.80 66.01
CA CYS A 12 11.89 -39.47 66.08
C CYS A 12 12.79 -38.38 65.49
N VAL A 13 14.10 -38.42 65.74
CA VAL A 13 15.06 -37.45 65.20
C VAL A 13 15.11 -37.50 63.67
N ILE A 14 15.06 -38.70 63.07
CA ILE A 14 15.07 -38.86 61.61
C ILE A 14 13.77 -38.30 60.99
N VAL A 15 12.61 -38.57 61.58
CA VAL A 15 11.32 -38.06 61.09
C VAL A 15 11.29 -36.53 61.18
N VAL A 16 11.72 -35.96 62.31
CA VAL A 16 11.76 -34.50 62.47
C VAL A 16 12.77 -33.87 61.51
N GLY A 17 13.95 -34.47 61.34
CA GLY A 17 14.99 -33.99 60.42
C GLY A 17 14.54 -33.98 58.95
N THR A 18 13.87 -35.04 58.51
CA THR A 18 13.34 -35.13 57.13
C THR A 18 12.22 -34.11 56.88
N LEU A 19 11.37 -33.86 57.87
CA LEU A 19 10.28 -32.89 57.79
C LEU A 19 10.82 -31.45 57.73
N LEU A 20 11.81 -31.12 58.56
CA LEU A 20 12.50 -29.83 58.52
C LEU A 20 13.24 -29.61 57.20
N PHE A 21 13.92 -30.63 56.69
CA PHE A 21 14.61 -30.57 55.40
C PHE A 21 13.63 -30.31 54.24
N ASN A 22 12.46 -30.97 54.23
CA ASN A 22 11.45 -30.78 53.20
C ASN A 22 10.91 -29.34 53.19
N ILE A 23 10.58 -28.79 54.36
CA ILE A 23 10.09 -27.40 54.50
C ILE A 23 11.15 -26.41 53.99
N TYR A 24 12.42 -26.60 54.38
CA TYR A 24 13.49 -25.69 53.98
C TYR A 24 13.81 -25.79 52.48
N SER A 25 13.79 -27.00 51.91
CA SER A 25 14.04 -27.22 50.48
C SER A 25 12.91 -26.68 49.61
N ASN A 26 11.65 -26.85 50.03
CA ASN A 26 10.48 -26.45 49.25
C ASN A 26 10.29 -24.92 49.20
N ASN A 27 10.56 -24.22 50.30
CA ASN A 27 10.45 -22.76 50.35
C ASN A 27 11.45 -22.06 49.42
N ASN A 28 12.68 -22.59 49.32
CA ASN A 28 13.72 -22.01 48.47
C ASN A 28 13.48 -22.27 46.97
N ARG A 29 12.85 -23.39 46.60
CA ARG A 29 12.50 -23.70 45.20
C ARG A 29 11.29 -22.93 44.69
N SER A 30 10.29 -22.73 45.56
CA SER A 30 9.02 -22.12 45.17
C SER A 30 9.13 -20.62 44.88
N GLN A 31 9.93 -19.86 45.65
CA GLN A 31 10.09 -18.43 45.40
C GLN A 31 10.86 -18.12 44.11
N ALA A 32 11.96 -18.84 43.83
CA ALA A 32 12.75 -18.62 42.62
C ALA A 32 11.97 -18.95 41.33
N GLN A 33 11.11 -19.98 41.37
CA GLN A 33 10.27 -20.33 40.22
C GLN A 33 9.12 -19.32 40.02
N LEU A 34 8.48 -18.85 41.08
CA LEU A 34 7.41 -17.85 40.96
C LEU A 34 7.94 -16.50 40.45
N GLN A 35 9.11 -16.07 40.92
CA GLN A 35 9.71 -14.81 40.48
C GLN A 35 10.14 -14.85 39.00
N SER A 36 10.77 -15.95 38.57
CA SER A 36 11.20 -16.09 37.17
C SER A 36 10.03 -16.19 36.19
N VAL A 37 8.92 -16.85 36.57
CA VAL A 37 7.70 -16.89 35.76
C VAL A 37 7.06 -15.50 35.67
N TYR A 38 7.03 -14.74 36.78
CA TYR A 38 6.48 -13.39 36.79
C TYR A 38 7.31 -12.42 35.92
N GLU A 39 8.64 -12.45 36.05
CA GLU A 39 9.55 -11.62 35.24
C GLU A 39 9.48 -11.96 33.75
N THR A 40 9.40 -13.25 33.40
CA THR A 40 9.30 -13.69 32.00
C THR A 40 7.99 -13.21 31.36
N ASN A 41 6.87 -13.36 32.07
CA ASN A 41 5.57 -12.91 31.57
C ASN A 41 5.50 -11.39 31.46
N MET A 42 6.10 -10.66 32.41
CA MET A 42 6.07 -9.21 32.38
C MET A 42 6.94 -8.64 31.25
N ASN A 43 8.09 -9.25 30.96
CA ASN A 43 8.94 -8.89 29.82
C ASN A 43 8.25 -9.17 28.47
N GLN A 44 7.45 -10.24 28.37
CA GLN A 44 6.66 -10.49 27.16
C GLN A 44 5.54 -9.46 26.99
N PHE A 45 4.89 -9.06 28.08
CA PHE A 45 3.85 -8.03 28.04
C PHE A 45 4.41 -6.67 27.62
N THR A 46 5.53 -6.23 28.19
CA THR A 46 6.17 -4.95 27.83
C THR A 46 6.66 -4.92 26.38
N ASN A 47 7.19 -6.03 25.88
CA ASN A 47 7.61 -6.16 24.48
C ASN A 47 6.42 -6.10 23.51
N ASN A 48 5.29 -6.71 23.86
CA ASN A 48 4.08 -6.68 23.04
C ASN A 48 3.46 -5.28 23.01
N VAL A 49 3.42 -4.58 24.14
CA VAL A 49 2.93 -3.19 24.23
C VAL A 49 3.82 -2.24 23.42
N SER A 50 5.14 -2.40 23.51
CA SER A 50 6.11 -1.58 22.76
C SER A 50 5.99 -1.82 21.25
N SER A 51 5.78 -3.07 20.84
CA SER A 51 5.55 -3.43 19.43
C SER A 51 4.23 -2.86 18.91
N ASN A 52 3.17 -2.86 19.72
CA ASN A 52 1.88 -2.26 19.34
C ASN A 52 1.97 -0.73 19.18
N ASN A 53 2.73 -0.05 20.05
CA ASN A 53 2.96 1.38 19.92
C ASN A 53 3.77 1.73 18.66
N LYS A 54 4.75 0.89 18.28
CA LYS A 54 5.49 1.06 17.03
C LYS A 54 4.58 0.92 15.81
N ASN A 55 3.73 -0.11 15.80
CA ASN A 55 2.75 -0.31 14.73
C ASN A 55 1.74 0.86 14.65
N SER A 56 1.34 1.44 15.79
CA SER A 56 0.46 2.62 15.82
C SER A 56 1.11 3.85 15.18
N ASN A 57 2.40 4.05 15.41
CA ASN A 57 3.15 5.16 14.80
C ASN A 57 3.30 4.97 13.29
N ASP A 58 3.53 3.73 12.84
CA ASP A 58 3.64 3.39 11.42
C ASP A 58 2.28 3.58 10.71
N ILE A 59 1.17 3.24 11.36
CA ILE A 59 -0.20 3.49 10.86
C ILE A 59 -0.48 5.00 10.74
N GLU A 60 -0.12 5.78 11.77
CA GLU A 60 -0.23 7.25 11.74
C GLU A 60 0.59 7.87 10.61
N GLN A 61 1.81 7.35 10.37
CA GLN A 61 2.66 7.80 9.27
C GLN A 61 2.03 7.46 7.91
N LEU A 62 1.59 6.22 7.70
CA LEU A 62 0.90 5.81 6.47
C LEU A 62 -0.35 6.65 6.20
N LYS A 63 -1.12 6.98 7.24
CA LYS A 63 -2.28 7.86 7.12
C LYS A 63 -1.89 9.26 6.63
N ARG A 64 -0.79 9.82 7.14
CA ARG A 64 -0.26 11.11 6.67
C ARG A 64 0.22 11.05 5.23
N GLU A 65 0.90 9.98 4.84
CA GLU A 65 1.36 9.77 3.46
C GLU A 65 0.18 9.66 2.48
N VAL A 66 -0.86 8.90 2.83
CA VAL A 66 -2.10 8.81 2.02
C VAL A 66 -2.76 10.18 1.85
N ILE A 67 -2.84 10.99 2.92
CA ILE A 67 -3.39 12.35 2.86
C ILE A 67 -2.50 13.24 1.97
N SER A 68 -1.18 13.12 2.04
CA SER A 68 -0.25 13.87 1.18
C SER A 68 -0.46 13.53 -0.29
N ILE A 69 -0.53 12.24 -0.63
CA ILE A 69 -0.76 11.76 -1.99
C ILE A 69 -2.12 12.24 -2.52
N GLN A 70 -3.17 12.18 -1.69
CA GLN A 70 -4.48 12.71 -2.07
C GLN A 70 -4.44 14.22 -2.35
N LYS A 71 -3.68 14.97 -1.55
CA LYS A 71 -3.51 16.40 -1.76
C LYS A 71 -2.73 16.68 -3.05
N GLU A 72 -1.65 15.96 -3.30
CA GLU A 72 -0.86 16.07 -4.52
C GLU A 72 -1.68 15.71 -5.76
N LEU A 73 -2.48 14.64 -5.72
CA LEU A 73 -3.42 14.28 -6.78
C LEU A 73 -4.46 15.38 -7.01
N SER A 74 -4.97 15.97 -5.93
CA SER A 74 -5.93 17.08 -6.03
C SER A 74 -5.28 18.30 -6.68
N THR A 75 -4.03 18.64 -6.33
CA THR A 75 -3.28 19.73 -6.95
C THR A 75 -2.95 19.45 -8.41
N VAL A 76 -2.60 18.20 -8.77
CA VAL A 76 -2.37 17.81 -10.17
C VAL A 76 -3.67 17.90 -10.97
N LEU A 77 -4.79 17.42 -10.41
CA LEU A 77 -6.11 17.56 -11.03
C LEU A 77 -6.53 19.02 -11.16
N GLU A 78 -6.24 19.85 -10.17
CA GLU A 78 -6.48 21.29 -10.22
C GLU A 78 -5.62 21.94 -11.30
N ILE A 79 -4.33 21.64 -11.39
CA ILE A 79 -3.45 22.15 -12.46
C ILE A 79 -3.95 21.69 -13.84
N LEU A 80 -4.35 20.43 -13.99
CA LEU A 80 -4.93 19.93 -15.23
C LEU A 80 -6.24 20.65 -15.57
N ASN A 81 -7.12 20.85 -14.59
CA ASN A 81 -8.40 21.51 -14.80
C ASN A 81 -8.25 23.01 -15.04
N THR A 82 -7.30 23.67 -14.39
CA THR A 82 -6.99 25.09 -14.57
C THR A 82 -6.31 25.32 -15.92
N ASN A 83 -5.43 24.42 -16.35
CA ASN A 83 -4.86 24.47 -17.69
C ASN A 83 -5.91 24.15 -18.77
N LEU A 84 -6.88 23.26 -18.50
CA LEU A 84 -7.98 22.99 -19.41
C LEU A 84 -9.01 24.15 -19.46
N MET A 85 -9.33 24.79 -18.33
CA MET A 85 -10.21 25.95 -18.26
C MET A 85 -9.58 27.24 -18.79
N ASN A 86 -8.25 27.38 -18.74
CA ASN A 86 -7.54 28.46 -19.44
C ASN A 86 -7.40 28.20 -20.96
N THR A 87 -7.85 27.02 -21.45
CA THR A 87 -7.79 26.68 -22.88
C THR A 87 -9.18 26.58 -23.54
N VAL A 88 -10.28 26.69 -22.80
CA VAL A 88 -11.66 26.81 -23.34
C VAL A 88 -12.44 27.60 -22.29
N ILE A 89 -12.82 28.87 -22.50
CA ILE A 89 -13.93 29.32 -23.36
C ILE A 89 -13.65 30.78 -23.80
N GLU A 90 -13.33 31.00 -25.07
CA GLU A 90 -13.97 32.07 -25.82
C GLU A 90 -15.01 31.38 -26.72
N PRO A 91 -16.29 31.77 -26.68
CA PRO A 91 -17.28 31.23 -27.59
C PRO A 91 -16.92 31.74 -28.98
N VAL A 92 -16.44 30.85 -29.84
CA VAL A 92 -16.25 31.16 -31.27
C VAL A 92 -17.65 31.26 -31.87
N GLU A 93 -18.21 32.47 -31.82
CA GLU A 93 -19.33 32.90 -32.64
C GLU A 93 -18.92 32.81 -34.12
N ASP A 94 -19.83 32.28 -34.91
CA ASP A 94 -19.77 32.12 -36.36
C ASP A 94 -19.35 33.41 -37.10
N LEU A 95 -18.09 33.59 -37.49
CA LEU A 95 -17.72 34.59 -38.50
C LEU A 95 -16.53 34.18 -39.40
N LYS A 96 -16.92 33.60 -40.55
CA LYS A 96 -16.39 33.71 -41.93
C LYS A 96 -14.88 33.53 -42.24
N PRO A 97 -14.55 32.88 -43.38
CA PRO A 97 -13.17 32.70 -43.83
C PRO A 97 -12.71 33.93 -44.60
N ASP A 98 -11.66 34.59 -44.13
CA ASP A 98 -10.70 35.40 -44.90
C ASP A 98 -9.74 35.97 -43.84
N THR A 99 -8.45 35.64 -43.80
CA THR A 99 -7.46 36.23 -44.70
C THR A 99 -6.10 35.60 -44.39
N LYS A 100 -5.35 35.34 -45.46
CA LYS A 100 -3.89 35.14 -45.51
C LYS A 100 -3.13 35.79 -44.34
N ASN A 101 -2.34 35.01 -43.61
CA ASN A 101 -0.92 35.29 -43.37
C ASN A 101 -0.26 34.24 -42.46
N SER A 102 0.67 33.50 -43.06
CA SER A 102 1.95 33.08 -42.48
C SER A 102 2.10 33.26 -40.96
N LYS A 103 1.85 32.20 -40.19
CA LYS A 103 2.64 31.91 -38.99
C LYS A 103 2.99 30.45 -38.98
N ILE A 104 4.28 30.20 -39.15
CA ILE A 104 5.00 28.98 -38.81
C ILE A 104 4.45 28.50 -37.46
N GLY A 105 3.61 27.47 -37.51
CA GLY A 105 2.94 26.93 -36.34
C GLY A 105 3.96 26.23 -35.47
N SER A 106 4.35 26.90 -34.38
CA SER A 106 4.90 26.21 -33.21
C SER A 106 3.95 25.06 -32.88
N PHE A 107 4.47 23.84 -32.68
CA PHE A 107 3.69 22.63 -32.39
C PHE A 107 3.07 22.69 -30.98
N SER A 108 2.39 23.78 -30.62
CA SER A 108 1.62 23.92 -29.38
C SER A 108 0.31 23.14 -29.40
N ASN A 109 -0.03 22.49 -30.52
CA ASN A 109 -1.18 21.61 -30.61
C ASN A 109 -0.84 20.27 -29.94
N ILE A 110 -0.97 20.24 -28.62
CA ILE A 110 -0.89 19.03 -27.82
C ILE A 110 -2.01 18.10 -28.30
N LEU A 111 -1.65 16.93 -28.83
CA LEU A 111 -2.62 15.93 -29.22
C LEU A 111 -3.35 15.46 -27.96
N ASN A 112 -4.66 15.75 -27.86
CA ASN A 112 -5.47 15.19 -26.80
C ASN A 112 -5.63 13.68 -27.07
N TYR A 113 -4.86 12.87 -26.33
CA TYR A 113 -4.83 11.41 -26.49
C TYR A 113 -6.21 10.78 -26.30
N SER A 114 -7.00 11.24 -25.32
CA SER A 114 -8.35 10.73 -25.08
C SER A 114 -9.30 11.00 -26.26
N LYS A 115 -9.24 12.20 -26.84
CA LYS A 115 -10.02 12.59 -28.02
C LYS A 115 -9.55 11.86 -29.28
N PHE A 116 -8.26 11.62 -29.39
CA PHE A 116 -7.69 10.84 -30.48
C PHE A 116 -8.13 9.37 -30.42
N LEU A 117 -8.11 8.75 -29.24
CA LEU A 117 -8.63 7.40 -29.04
C LEU A 117 -10.13 7.31 -29.31
N SER A 118 -10.94 8.26 -28.83
CA SER A 118 -12.39 8.24 -29.04
C SER A 118 -12.74 8.37 -30.53
N ASN A 119 -12.09 9.28 -31.24
CA ASN A 119 -12.39 9.56 -32.65
C ASN A 119 -11.93 8.44 -33.60
N ASN A 120 -10.94 7.66 -33.18
CA ASN A 120 -10.36 6.60 -34.00
C ASN A 120 -10.65 5.19 -33.49
N LYS A 121 -11.53 5.05 -32.49
CA LYS A 121 -11.85 3.78 -31.83
C LYS A 121 -12.14 2.65 -32.83
N ASP A 122 -12.87 2.93 -33.91
CA ASP A 122 -13.21 1.94 -34.93
C ASP A 122 -12.00 1.39 -35.68
N ILE A 123 -10.98 2.22 -35.93
CA ILE A 123 -9.71 1.79 -36.54
C ILE A 123 -8.93 0.91 -35.56
N ILE A 124 -8.89 1.33 -34.29
CA ILE A 124 -8.13 0.66 -33.22
C ILE A 124 -8.72 -0.73 -32.94
N ASP A 125 -10.03 -0.81 -32.79
CA ASP A 125 -10.72 -2.05 -32.48
C ASP A 125 -10.59 -3.04 -33.65
N ARG A 126 -10.64 -2.58 -34.90
CA ARG A 126 -10.42 -3.45 -36.08
C ARG A 126 -8.97 -3.90 -36.23
N TYR A 127 -8.01 -3.04 -35.92
CA TYR A 127 -6.60 -3.42 -35.90
C TYR A 127 -6.30 -4.46 -34.81
N LYS A 128 -6.89 -4.33 -33.62
CA LYS A 128 -6.82 -5.34 -32.55
C LYS A 128 -7.40 -6.69 -32.96
N ASN A 129 -8.38 -6.69 -33.87
CA ASN A 129 -8.97 -7.90 -34.46
C ASN A 129 -8.14 -8.47 -35.63
N ASN A 130 -6.86 -8.08 -35.78
CA ASN A 130 -5.91 -8.55 -36.79
C ASN A 130 -6.32 -8.30 -38.25
N LYS A 131 -7.12 -7.25 -38.52
CA LYS A 131 -7.41 -6.81 -39.90
C LYS A 131 -6.23 -6.04 -40.50
N SER A 132 -6.05 -6.14 -41.82
CA SER A 132 -5.02 -5.37 -42.52
C SER A 132 -5.37 -3.88 -42.62
N ILE A 133 -4.36 -3.03 -42.84
CA ILE A 133 -4.54 -1.57 -42.97
C ILE A 133 -5.46 -1.25 -44.16
N GLU A 134 -5.30 -1.98 -45.26
CA GLU A 134 -6.09 -1.85 -46.49
C GLU A 134 -7.55 -2.24 -46.28
N GLU A 135 -7.79 -3.31 -45.53
CA GLU A 135 -9.14 -3.76 -45.19
C GLU A 135 -9.87 -2.74 -44.31
N ILE A 136 -9.19 -2.22 -43.29
CA ILE A 136 -9.76 -1.20 -42.39
C ILE A 136 -10.08 0.08 -43.18
N ALA A 137 -9.18 0.52 -44.05
CA ALA A 137 -9.38 1.70 -44.89
C ALA A 137 -10.60 1.54 -45.81
N LYS A 138 -10.77 0.36 -46.41
CA LYS A 138 -11.90 0.06 -47.29
C LYS A 138 -13.22 -0.01 -46.53
N GLU A 139 -13.24 -0.66 -45.36
CA GLU A 139 -14.46 -0.81 -44.54
C GLU A 139 -14.94 0.53 -43.97
N LEU A 140 -14.00 1.41 -43.57
CA LEU A 140 -14.32 2.70 -42.96
C LEU A 140 -14.40 3.85 -43.97
N ASN A 141 -14.23 3.58 -45.27
CA ASN A 141 -14.11 4.60 -46.32
C ASN A 141 -13.08 5.69 -45.97
N LYS A 142 -11.92 5.27 -45.43
CA LYS A 142 -10.81 6.15 -45.03
C LYS A 142 -9.60 5.96 -45.93
N SER A 143 -8.69 6.92 -45.91
CA SER A 143 -7.42 6.79 -46.60
C SER A 143 -6.53 5.76 -45.91
N ILE A 144 -5.81 4.94 -46.68
CA ILE A 144 -4.79 4.01 -46.15
C ILE A 144 -3.78 4.77 -45.28
N ARG A 145 -3.37 5.98 -45.70
CA ARG A 145 -2.43 6.82 -44.92
C ARG A 145 -3.01 7.28 -43.59
N GLU A 146 -4.33 7.50 -43.53
CA GLU A 146 -5.00 7.89 -42.29
C GLU A 146 -5.00 6.74 -41.30
N VAL A 147 -5.37 5.54 -41.75
CA VAL A 147 -5.35 4.32 -40.93
C VAL A 147 -3.93 3.99 -40.47
N GLU A 148 -2.94 4.09 -41.36
CA GLU A 148 -1.53 3.87 -41.03
C GLU A 148 -1.02 4.88 -39.97
N MET A 149 -1.35 6.15 -40.14
CA MET A 149 -0.97 7.21 -39.19
C MET A 149 -1.59 6.94 -37.82
N VAL A 150 -2.87 6.53 -37.77
CA VAL A 150 -3.54 6.22 -36.51
C VAL A 150 -2.87 5.06 -35.80
N ILE A 151 -2.56 3.97 -36.51
CA ILE A 151 -1.91 2.80 -35.93
C ILE A 151 -0.50 3.15 -35.43
N LYS A 152 0.26 3.95 -36.18
CA LYS A 152 1.61 4.40 -35.79
C LYS A 152 1.62 5.28 -34.54
N LEU A 153 0.59 6.09 -34.33
CA LEU A 153 0.48 6.98 -33.16
C LEU A 153 0.04 6.25 -31.88
N ILE A 154 -0.43 5.00 -32.00
CA ILE A 154 -0.90 4.18 -30.86
C ILE A 154 0.17 3.18 -30.42
N LYS A 155 1.07 2.79 -31.33
CA LYS A 155 2.29 2.05 -30.99
C LYS A 155 3.24 2.94 -30.18
#